data_AF-A0A2N2EKS1-F1
#
_entry.id   AF-A0A2N2EKS1-F1
#
_cell.length_a   1.000
_cell.length_b   1.000
_cell.length_c   1.000
_cell.angle_alpha   90.00
_cell.angle_beta   90.00
_cell.angle_gamma   90.00
#
_symmetry.space_group_name_H-M   'P 1'
#
loop_
_entity.id
_entity.type
_entity.pdbx_description
1 polymer ?
#
loop_
_entity_poly.entity_id
_entity_poly.type
_entity_poly.pdbx_seq_one_letter_code
_entity_poly.pdbx_strand_id
1 'polypeptide(L)'
;MQNGTILLTAASLGFIHTVLGPDHYVPFVALAKARNWTKAKTALVTFLCGLGHVLSSVLIGFAGIALGTAVSKLEWLEGLRGGAAGWLLLSFGLAYMVWGIKKAWKGERHSHPHSHGSEPHAHGHA
;
A
#
# COMPACT_ATOMS: atom_id res chain seq x y z
N MET A 1 -9.15 -12.81 -27.37
CA MET A 1 -8.60 -11.46 -27.11
C MET A 1 -8.75 -11.02 -25.64
N GLN A 2 -9.85 -11.34 -24.95
CA GLN A 2 -10.08 -11.00 -23.52
C GLN A 2 -9.02 -11.54 -22.54
N ASN A 3 -8.56 -12.78 -22.73
CA ASN A 3 -7.57 -13.38 -21.82
C ASN A 3 -6.23 -12.64 -21.84
N GLY A 4 -5.84 -12.10 -23.00
CA GLY A 4 -4.61 -11.32 -23.15
C GLY A 4 -4.65 -10.02 -22.35
N THR A 5 -5.81 -9.35 -22.32
CA THR A 5 -5.99 -8.12 -21.54
C THR A 5 -5.90 -8.40 -20.05
N ILE A 6 -6.56 -9.44 -19.52
CA ILE A 6 -6.52 -9.77 -18.09
C ILE A 6 -5.10 -10.13 -17.64
N LEU A 7 -4.40 -10.96 -18.41
CA LEU A 7 -3.03 -11.34 -18.12
C LEU A 7 -2.09 -10.12 -18.13
N LEU A 8 -2.24 -9.25 -19.13
CA LEU A 8 -1.46 -8.02 -19.23
C LEU A 8 -1.73 -7.11 -18.02
N THR A 9 -3.00 -6.85 -17.69
CA THR A 9 -3.33 -5.99 -16.55
C THR A 9 -2.86 -6.57 -15.22
N ALA A 10 -2.99 -7.88 -15.03
CA ALA A 10 -2.53 -8.55 -13.81
C ALA A 10 -1.01 -8.47 -13.67
N ALA A 11 -0.27 -8.75 -14.75
CA ALA A 11 1.19 -8.63 -14.77
C ALA A 11 1.65 -7.18 -14.55
N SER A 12 1.04 -6.21 -15.22
CA SER A 12 1.38 -4.79 -15.08
C SER A 12 1.11 -4.27 -13.68
N LEU A 13 -0.08 -4.52 -13.13
CA LEU A 13 -0.41 -4.09 -11.76
C LEU A 13 0.49 -4.79 -10.74
N GLY A 14 0.71 -6.09 -10.90
CA GLY A 14 1.64 -6.90 -10.10
C GLY A 14 3.04 -6.29 -10.01
N PHE A 15 3.59 -5.98 -11.18
CA PHE A 15 4.92 -5.38 -11.29
C PHE A 15 4.96 -3.98 -10.70
N ILE A 16 4.04 -3.10 -11.12
CA ILE A 16 4.01 -1.69 -10.71
C ILE A 16 3.82 -1.58 -9.20
N HIS A 17 2.90 -2.34 -8.60
CA HIS A 17 2.69 -2.28 -7.15
C HIS A 17 3.93 -2.73 -6.37
N THR A 18 4.69 -3.70 -6.88
CA THR A 18 5.86 -4.26 -6.18
C THR A 18 7.02 -3.28 -6.26
N VAL A 19 7.18 -2.62 -7.41
CA VAL A 19 8.22 -1.61 -7.63
C VAL A 19 7.92 -0.34 -6.83
N LEU A 20 6.66 0.10 -6.81
CA LEU A 20 6.26 1.33 -6.11
C LEU A 20 6.03 1.13 -4.60
N GLY A 21 5.73 -0.09 -4.16
CA GLY A 21 5.46 -0.42 -2.76
C GLY A 21 6.76 -0.67 -1.99
N PRO A 22 7.25 0.28 -1.16
CA PRO A 22 8.46 0.06 -0.36
C PRO A 22 8.32 -1.11 0.62
N ASP A 23 7.10 -1.43 1.03
CA ASP A 23 6.76 -2.55 1.90
C ASP A 23 7.10 -3.92 1.30
N HIS A 24 7.23 -4.02 -0.02
CA HIS A 24 7.51 -5.29 -0.70
C HIS A 24 9.01 -5.58 -0.90
N TYR A 25 9.89 -4.57 -0.79
CA TYR A 25 11.33 -4.76 -0.98
C TYR A 25 12.20 -4.26 0.18
N VAL A 26 11.81 -3.19 0.88
CA VAL A 26 12.60 -2.61 1.98
C VAL A 26 12.89 -3.63 3.10
N PRO A 27 11.94 -4.47 3.54
CA PRO A 27 12.23 -5.47 4.57
C PRO A 27 13.30 -6.47 4.14
N PHE A 28 13.28 -6.93 2.89
CA PHE A 28 14.28 -7.89 2.38
C PHE A 28 15.65 -7.26 2.21
N VAL A 29 15.72 -6.01 1.75
CA VAL A 29 16.99 -5.26 1.66
C VAL A 29 17.60 -5.05 3.04
N ALA A 30 16.78 -4.65 4.02
CA ALA A 30 17.21 -4.48 5.41
C ALA A 30 17.72 -5.80 6.02
N LEU A 31 16.99 -6.91 5.83
CA LEU A 31 17.40 -8.24 6.29
C LEU A 31 18.68 -8.71 5.60
N ALA A 32 18.79 -8.53 4.29
CA ALA A 32 19.97 -8.89 3.52
C ALA A 32 21.21 -8.14 4.00
N LYS A 33 21.07 -6.83 4.28
CA LYS A 33 22.15 -6.00 4.82
C LYS A 33 22.54 -6.42 6.25
N ALA A 34 21.57 -6.62 7.13
CA ALA A 34 21.82 -7.02 8.52
C ALA A 34 22.49 -8.40 8.64
N ARG A 35 22.21 -9.31 7.69
CA ARG A 35 22.72 -10.69 7.69
C ARG A 35 23.83 -10.94 6.67
N ASN A 36 24.35 -9.89 6.03
CA ASN A 36 25.38 -9.96 4.98
C ASN A 36 25.07 -11.03 3.90
N TRP A 37 23.84 -11.07 3.40
CA TRP A 37 23.45 -12.02 2.36
C TRP A 37 24.07 -11.67 1.01
N THR A 38 24.43 -12.70 0.23
CA THR A 38 24.79 -12.53 -1.17
C THR A 38 23.57 -12.12 -1.99
N LYS A 39 23.78 -11.43 -3.12
CA LYS A 39 22.69 -11.02 -4.02
C LYS A 39 21.82 -12.20 -4.46
N ALA A 40 22.44 -13.34 -4.75
CA ALA A 40 21.75 -14.56 -5.13
C ALA A 40 20.84 -15.09 -4.01
N LYS A 41 21.32 -15.10 -2.76
CA LYS A 41 20.51 -15.51 -1.60
C LYS A 41 19.34 -14.56 -1.39
N THR A 42 19.57 -13.25 -1.45
CA THR A 42 18.50 -12.26 -1.33
C THR A 42 17.44 -12.46 -2.41
N ALA A 43 17.84 -12.60 -3.67
CA ALA A 43 16.91 -12.83 -4.78
C ALA A 43 16.10 -14.12 -4.59
N LEU A 44 16.74 -15.22 -4.20
CA LEU A 44 16.06 -16.50 -3.96
C LEU A 44 15.05 -16.42 -2.81
N VAL A 45 15.44 -15.85 -1.67
CA VAL A 45 14.55 -15.72 -0.51
C VAL A 45 13.37 -14.80 -0.81
N THR A 46 13.62 -13.65 -1.44
CA THR A 46 12.55 -12.73 -1.86
C THR A 46 11.62 -13.40 -2.86
N PHE A 47 12.14 -14.15 -3.84
CA PHE A 47 11.32 -14.90 -4.80
C PHE A 47 10.43 -15.94 -4.12
N LEU A 48 10.99 -16.78 -3.23
CA LEU A 48 10.23 -17.80 -2.52
C LEU A 48 9.15 -17.18 -1.62
N CYS A 49 9.45 -16.07 -0.96
CA CYS A 49 8.48 -15.35 -0.14
C CYS A 49 7.36 -14.73 -1.00
N GLY A 50 7.71 -14.08 -2.11
CA GLY A 50 6.74 -13.54 -3.06
C GLY A 50 5.83 -14.62 -3.64
N LEU A 51 6.41 -15.77 -4.02
CA LEU A 51 5.63 -16.93 -4.49
C LEU A 51 4.66 -17.42 -3.41
N GLY A 52 5.13 -17.59 -2.17
CA GLY A 52 4.28 -17.97 -1.05
C GLY A 52 3.17 -16.97 -0.76
N HIS A 53 3.47 -15.66 -0.84
CA HIS A 53 2.51 -14.58 -0.65
C HIS A 53 1.40 -14.56 -1.72
N VAL A 54 1.76 -14.74 -2.99
CA VAL A 54 0.77 -14.79 -4.08
C VAL A 54 -0.06 -16.06 -3.99
N LEU A 55 0.56 -17.23 -3.77
CA LEU A 55 -0.16 -18.49 -3.65
C LEU A 55 -1.10 -18.50 -2.45
N SER A 56 -0.69 -17.97 -1.30
CA SER A 56 -1.58 -17.88 -0.13
C SER A 56 -2.77 -16.97 -0.40
N SER A 57 -2.57 -15.84 -1.09
CA SER A 57 -3.66 -14.95 -1.51
C SER A 57 -4.65 -15.64 -2.45
N VAL A 58 -4.15 -16.42 -3.41
CA VAL A 58 -5.00 -17.23 -4.32
C VAL A 58 -5.79 -18.29 -3.54
N LEU A 59 -5.14 -19.00 -2.61
CA LEU A 59 -5.81 -20.00 -1.77
C LEU A 59 -6.90 -19.37 -0.89
N ILE A 60 -6.62 -18.23 -0.26
CA ILE A 60 -7.60 -17.46 0.50
C ILE A 60 -8.75 -17.01 -0.42
N GLY A 61 -8.44 -16.59 -1.66
CA GLY A 61 -9.45 -16.25 -2.66
C GLY A 61 -10.38 -17.42 -2.98
N PHE A 62 -9.84 -18.63 -3.20
CA PHE A 62 -10.64 -19.83 -3.41
C PHE A 62 -11.48 -20.19 -2.17
N ALA A 63 -10.91 -20.10 -0.98
CA ALA A 63 -11.65 -20.30 0.27
C ALA A 63 -12.79 -19.27 0.40
N GLY A 64 -12.53 -18.01 0.05
CA GLY A 64 -13.51 -16.94 0.01
C GLY A 64 -14.64 -17.21 -0.98
N ILE A 65 -14.34 -17.72 -2.18
CA ILE A 65 -15.37 -18.14 -3.15
C ILE A 65 -16.20 -19.31 -2.60
N ALA A 66 -15.56 -20.33 -2.01
CA ALA A 66 -16.24 -21.49 -1.46
C ALA A 66 -17.14 -21.14 -0.26
N LEU A 67 -16.71 -20.21 0.58
CA LEU A 67 -17.53 -19.68 1.69
C LEU A 67 -18.61 -18.72 1.17
N GLY A 68 -18.30 -17.90 0.16
CA GLY A 68 -19.22 -16.95 -0.45
C GLY A 68 -20.41 -17.64 -1.12
N THR A 69 -20.18 -18.77 -1.80
CA THR A 69 -21.28 -19.57 -2.39
C THR A 69 -22.22 -20.13 -1.31
N ALA A 70 -21.71 -20.46 -0.11
CA ALA A 70 -22.51 -20.89 1.03
C ALA A 70 -23.32 -19.74 1.68
N VAL A 71 -22.89 -18.48 1.49
CA VAL A 71 -23.49 -17.26 2.07
C VAL A 71 -24.34 -16.48 1.05
N SER A 72 -24.51 -17.00 -0.16
CA SER A 72 -25.27 -16.42 -1.30
C SER A 72 -26.69 -15.89 -0.97
N LYS A 73 -27.29 -16.27 0.16
CA LYS A 73 -28.57 -15.71 0.64
C LYS A 73 -28.45 -14.32 1.30
N LEU A 74 -27.24 -13.79 1.52
CA LEU A 74 -26.98 -12.48 2.15
C LEU A 74 -26.45 -11.42 1.18
N GLU A 75 -26.49 -11.65 -0.14
CA GLU A 75 -25.96 -10.75 -1.18
C GLU A 75 -26.48 -9.30 -1.06
N TRP A 76 -27.74 -9.11 -0.65
CA TRP A 76 -28.31 -7.78 -0.41
C TRP A 76 -27.59 -7.02 0.72
N LEU A 77 -27.15 -7.73 1.76
CA LEU A 77 -26.40 -7.17 2.90
C LEU A 77 -24.95 -6.86 2.51
N GLU A 78 -24.36 -7.66 1.61
CA GLU A 78 -23.04 -7.38 1.02
C GLU A 78 -23.06 -6.15 0.12
N GLY A 79 -24.11 -5.97 -0.70
CA GLY A 79 -24.31 -4.80 -1.55
C GLY A 79 -24.46 -3.51 -0.74
N LEU A 80 -25.22 -3.54 0.36
CA LEU A 80 -25.34 -2.41 1.30
C LEU A 80 -24.00 -2.09 1.98
N ARG A 81 -23.26 -3.11 2.44
CA ARG A 81 -21.93 -2.91 3.07
C ARG A 81 -20.93 -2.33 2.07
N GLY A 82 -20.88 -2.86 0.85
CA GLY A 82 -19.98 -2.40 -0.20
C GLY A 82 -20.25 -0.96 -0.59
N GLY A 83 -21.53 -0.61 -0.81
CA GLY A 83 -21.94 0.76 -1.11
C GLY A 83 -21.61 1.72 0.03
N ALA A 84 -21.94 1.36 1.26
CA ALA A 84 -21.66 2.20 2.44
C ALA A 84 -20.14 2.43 2.63
N ALA A 85 -19.33 1.39 2.52
CA ALA A 85 -17.87 1.50 2.65
C ALA A 85 -17.27 2.40 1.56
N GLY A 86 -17.72 2.25 0.30
CA GLY A 86 -17.28 3.10 -0.81
C GLY A 86 -17.63 4.57 -0.58
N TRP A 87 -18.87 4.86 -0.19
CA TRP A 87 -19.31 6.24 0.10
C TRP A 87 -18.57 6.87 1.28
N LEU A 88 -18.32 6.10 2.35
CA LEU A 88 -17.58 6.58 3.51
C LEU A 88 -16.13 6.90 3.15
N LEU A 89 -15.43 6.00 2.44
CA LEU A 89 -14.05 6.24 2.02
C LEU A 89 -13.93 7.41 1.05
N LEU A 90 -14.84 7.52 0.08
CA LEU A 90 -14.86 8.63 -0.88
C LEU A 90 -15.10 9.97 -0.18
N SER A 91 -16.10 10.04 0.70
CA SER A 91 -16.44 11.26 1.43
C SER A 91 -15.31 11.67 2.37
N PHE A 92 -14.71 10.71 3.08
CA PHE A 92 -13.56 10.96 3.94
C PHE A 92 -12.35 11.48 3.15
N GLY A 93 -12.02 10.83 2.03
CA GLY A 93 -10.93 11.25 1.16
C GLY A 93 -11.11 12.67 0.61
N LEU A 94 -12.33 13.01 0.17
CA LEU A 94 -12.66 14.36 -0.30
C LEU A 94 -12.57 15.40 0.83
N ALA A 95 -13.11 15.10 2.02
CA ALA A 95 -13.01 15.99 3.17
C ALA A 95 -11.55 16.24 3.57
N TYR A 96 -10.73 15.18 3.60
CA TYR A 96 -9.31 15.28 3.92
C TYR A 96 -8.52 16.04 2.86
N MET A 97 -8.85 15.86 1.57
CA MET A 97 -8.27 16.63 0.47
C MET A 97 -8.58 18.12 0.60
N VAL A 98 -9.84 18.49 0.86
CA VAL A 98 -10.24 19.89 1.07
C VAL A 98 -9.52 20.48 2.28
N TRP A 99 -9.43 19.72 3.38
CA TRP A 99 -8.66 20.15 4.56
C TRP A 99 -7.18 20.34 4.24
N GLY A 100 -6.57 19.42 3.48
CA GLY A 100 -5.18 19.50 3.05
C GLY A 100 -4.90 20.72 2.18
N ILE A 101 -5.76 21.01 1.20
CA ILE A 101 -5.66 22.22 0.35
C ILE A 101 -5.80 23.48 1.21
N LYS A 102 -6.78 23.53 2.13
CA LYS A 102 -6.96 24.66 3.04
C LYS A 102 -5.74 24.87 3.93
N LYS A 103 -5.13 23.80 4.42
CA LYS A 103 -3.90 23.85 5.24
C LYS A 103 -2.70 24.33 4.42
N ALA A 104 -2.55 23.84 3.19
CA ALA A 104 -1.50 24.27 2.27
C ALA A 104 -1.63 25.75 1.90
N TRP A 105 -2.84 26.23 1.60
CA TRP A 105 -3.10 27.65 1.30
C TRP A 105 -2.95 28.58 2.50
N LYS A 106 -3.13 28.08 3.73
CA LYS A 106 -2.84 28.85 4.94
C LYS A 106 -1.34 29.09 5.17
N GLY A 107 -0.46 28.39 4.45
CA GLY A 107 0.98 28.65 4.47
C GLY A 107 1.59 28.55 5.86
N GLU A 108 1.16 27.56 6.67
CA GLU A 108 1.74 27.32 8.00
C GLU A 108 3.22 26.95 7.86
N ARG A 109 4.08 27.97 7.87
CA ARG A 109 5.54 27.83 7.89
C ARG A 109 5.94 27.14 9.17
N HIS A 110 6.47 25.94 9.06
CA HIS A 110 7.12 25.26 10.17
C HIS A 110 8.39 26.01 10.59
N SER A 111 8.42 26.53 11.81
CA SER A 111 9.64 26.99 12.47
C SER A 111 10.11 25.89 13.42
N HIS A 112 11.30 25.35 13.17
CA HIS A 112 11.97 24.49 14.13
C HIS A 112 13.20 25.23 14.67
N PRO A 113 13.47 25.16 15.99
CA PRO A 113 14.71 25.68 16.54
C PRO A 113 15.87 24.80 16.05
N HIS A 114 16.90 25.43 15.47
CA HIS A 114 18.14 24.77 15.09
C HIS A 114 19.25 25.28 16.00
N SER A 115 20.16 24.38 16.40
CA SER A 115 21.39 24.73 17.10
C SER A 115 22.55 24.53 16.13
N HIS A 116 23.19 25.64 15.76
CA HIS A 116 24.53 25.63 15.16
C HIS A 116 25.47 26.31 16.15
N GLY A 117 26.26 25.53 16.89
CA GLY A 117 27.11 26.06 17.96
C GLY A 117 26.36 26.32 19.29
N SER A 118 26.91 27.20 20.12
CA SER A 118 26.46 27.46 21.50
C SER A 118 25.24 28.37 21.64
N GLU A 119 24.70 28.92 20.53
CA GLU A 119 23.56 29.83 20.58
C GLU A 119 22.35 29.31 19.79
N PRO A 120 21.18 29.12 20.45
CA PRO A 120 19.94 28.75 19.76
C PRO A 120 19.41 29.90 18.92
N HIS A 121 19.04 29.63 17.67
CA HIS A 121 18.28 30.56 16.84
C HIS A 121 17.15 29.87 16.07
N ALA A 122 16.14 30.64 15.65
CA ALA A 122 14.99 30.15 14.91
C ALA A 122 14.91 30.81 13.53
N HIS A 123 14.72 29.99 12.49
CA HIS A 123 14.40 30.43 11.13
C HIS A 123 13.07 29.80 10.69
N GLY A 124 12.28 30.55 9.92
CA GLY A 124 11.07 30.02 9.29
C GLY A 124 11.42 29.41 7.94
N HIS A 125 11.12 28.12 7.75
CA HIS A 125 11.22 27.46 6.45
C HIS A 125 9.86 27.54 5.73
N ALA A 126 9.91 27.66 4.41
CA ALA A 126 8.74 27.73 3.53
C ALA A 126 8.74 26.54 2.58
#